data_AF-A0A7W1BVE4-F1
#
_entry.id   AF-A0A7W1BVE4-F1
#
_cell.length_a   1.000
_cell.length_b   1.000
_cell.length_c   1.000
_cell.angle_alpha   90.00
_cell.angle_beta   90.00
_cell.angle_gamma   90.00
#
_symmetry.space_group_name_H-M   'P 1'
#
loop_
_entity.id
_entity.type
_entity.pdbx_description
1 polymer ?
#
loop_
_entity_poly.entity_id
_entity_poly.type
_entity_poly.pdbx_seq_one_letter_code
_entity_poly.pdbx_strand_id
1 'polypeptide(L)'
;MSPAQRTALAVAALAVAALALPWSVVLLGFAALVGALAADLFAVREPPSVRRSLPRTAARGVPSQVVLEQVVPVSGSVRLRQPVPADVGLHPSEADERLEGVL
;
A
#
# COMPACT_ATOMS: atom_id res chain seq x y z
N MET A 1 -2.72 12.10 17.72
CA MET A 1 -3.92 12.41 16.91
C MET A 1 -3.71 11.86 15.51
N SER A 2 -4.66 11.10 14.98
CA SER A 2 -4.56 10.50 13.64
C SER A 2 -4.80 11.54 12.53
N PRO A 3 -4.36 11.28 11.28
CA PRO A 3 -4.64 12.16 10.14
C PRO A 3 -6.14 12.46 9.98
N ALA A 4 -6.99 11.43 10.09
CA ALA A 4 -8.44 11.57 10.05
C ALA A 4 -9.00 12.53 11.12
N GLN A 5 -8.47 12.46 12.35
CA GLN A 5 -8.87 13.39 13.42
C GLN A 5 -8.48 14.84 13.10
N ARG A 6 -7.30 15.06 12.52
CA ARG A 6 -6.84 16.39 12.11
C ARG A 6 -7.71 16.96 10.98
N THR A 7 -8.04 16.15 9.98
CA THR A 7 -8.93 16.55 8.88
C THR A 7 -10.33 16.87 9.40
N ALA A 8 -10.89 16.05 10.30
CA ALA A 8 -12.20 16.32 10.90
C ALA A 8 -12.22 17.65 11.66
N LEU A 9 -11.16 17.96 12.41
CA LEU A 9 -11.03 19.26 13.09
C LEU A 9 -10.91 20.43 12.12
N ALA A 10 -10.16 20.29 11.01
CA ALA A 10 -10.05 21.32 9.99
C ALA A 10 -11.40 21.60 9.31
N VAL A 11 -12.16 20.55 8.99
CA VAL A 11 -13.52 20.68 8.44
C VAL A 11 -14.46 21.34 9.45
N ALA A 12 -14.40 20.94 10.72
CA ALA A 12 -15.21 21.56 11.77
C ALA A 12 -14.87 23.05 11.94
N ALA A 13 -13.59 23.42 11.90
CA ALA A 13 -13.15 24.80 11.97
C ALA A 13 -13.67 25.62 10.77
N LEU A 14 -13.63 25.06 9.55
CA LEU A 14 -14.21 25.69 8.36
C LEU A 14 -15.74 25.86 8.47
N ALA A 15 -16.44 24.89 9.05
CA ALA A 15 -17.88 24.98 9.28
C ALA A 15 -18.23 26.11 10.26
N VAL A 16 -17.48 26.25 11.35
CA VAL A 16 -17.64 27.37 12.30
C VAL A 16 -17.29 28.70 11.64
N ALA A 17 -16.20 28.74 10.87
CA ALA A 17 -15.76 29.92 10.13
C ALA A 17 -16.85 30.42 9.15
N ALA A 18 -17.63 29.52 8.56
CA ALA A 18 -18.71 29.87 7.64
C ALA A 18 -19.83 30.71 8.26
N LEU A 19 -19.94 30.75 9.58
CA LEU A 19 -20.90 31.61 10.28
C LEU A 19 -20.48 33.08 10.33
N ALA A 20 -19.18 33.36 10.19
CA ALA A 20 -18.62 34.71 10.36
C ALA A 20 -17.90 35.25 9.12
N LEU A 21 -17.44 34.37 8.22
CA LEU A 21 -16.67 34.73 7.04
C LEU A 21 -17.52 34.66 5.77
N PRO A 22 -17.18 35.44 4.72
CA PRO A 22 -17.79 35.30 3.41
C PRO A 22 -17.62 33.87 2.87
N TRP A 23 -18.67 33.33 2.24
CA TRP A 23 -18.67 31.99 1.67
C TRP A 23 -17.49 31.73 0.71
N SER A 24 -17.04 32.75 -0.03
CA SER A 24 -15.87 32.65 -0.91
C SER A 24 -14.60 32.23 -0.18
N VAL A 25 -14.37 32.75 1.02
CA VAL A 25 -13.18 32.43 1.84
C VAL A 25 -13.26 31.00 2.34
N VAL A 26 -14.44 30.57 2.80
CA VAL A 26 -14.67 29.21 3.30
C VAL A 26 -14.47 28.18 2.19
N LEU A 27 -15.04 28.45 1.00
CA LEU A 27 -14.93 27.56 -0.16
C LEU A 27 -13.48 27.44 -0.63
N LEU A 28 -12.72 28.53 -0.64
CA LEU A 28 -11.28 28.49 -0.94
C LEU A 28 -10.51 27.64 0.07
N GLY A 29 -10.77 27.81 1.37
CA GLY A 29 -10.15 27.00 2.41
C GLY A 29 -10.49 25.51 2.30
N PHE A 30 -11.75 25.20 2.00
CA PHE A 30 -12.19 23.83 1.77
C PHE A 30 -11.53 23.21 0.53
N ALA A 31 -11.47 23.95 -0.58
CA ALA A 31 -10.80 23.50 -1.80
C ALA A 31 -9.30 23.23 -1.56
N ALA A 32 -8.62 24.09 -0.79
CA ALA A 32 -7.23 23.88 -0.40
C ALA A 32 -7.05 22.61 0.43
N LEU A 33 -7.95 22.35 1.40
CA LEU A 33 -7.92 21.14 2.21
C LEU A 33 -8.11 19.88 1.36
N VAL A 34 -9.09 19.89 0.44
CA VAL A 34 -9.32 18.78 -0.50
C VAL A 34 -8.10 18.57 -1.41
N GLY A 35 -7.50 19.65 -1.90
CA GLY A 35 -6.29 19.59 -2.72
C GLY A 35 -5.11 18.96 -1.97
N ALA A 36 -4.91 19.32 -0.71
CA ALA A 36 -3.88 18.72 0.13
C ALA A 36 -4.13 17.21 0.36
N LEU A 37 -5.36 16.82 0.67
CA LEU A 37 -5.75 15.41 0.79
C LEU A 37 -5.51 14.63 -0.50
N ALA A 38 -5.85 15.22 -1.65
CA ALA A 38 -5.59 14.61 -2.95
C ALA A 38 -4.09 14.46 -3.20
N ALA A 39 -3.30 15.50 -2.93
CA ALA A 39 -1.85 15.46 -3.06
C ALA A 39 -1.23 14.36 -2.17
N ASP A 40 -1.66 14.24 -0.92
CA ASP A 40 -1.22 13.18 -0.01
C ASP A 40 -1.56 11.78 -0.57
N LEU A 41 -2.79 11.61 -1.08
CA LEU A 41 -3.21 10.35 -1.69
C LEU A 41 -2.38 9.96 -2.91
N PHE A 42 -1.94 10.94 -3.71
CA PHE A 42 -1.09 10.69 -4.87
C PHE A 42 0.38 10.52 -4.49
N ALA A 43 0.88 11.25 -3.50
CA ALA A 43 2.27 11.20 -3.05
C ALA A 43 2.61 9.86 -2.37
N VAL A 44 1.66 9.23 -1.68
CA VAL A 44 1.86 7.96 -0.96
C VAL A 44 1.79 6.73 -1.89
N ARG A 45 1.55 6.89 -3.20
CA ARG A 45 1.56 5.78 -4.16
C ARG A 45 2.98 5.33 -4.51
N GLU A 46 3.72 4.79 -3.55
CA GLU A 46 4.87 3.95 -3.84
C GLU A 46 4.40 2.53 -4.18
N PRO A 47 4.82 1.96 -5.32
CA PRO A 47 4.49 0.58 -5.63
C PRO A 47 5.14 -0.35 -4.59
N PRO A 48 4.45 -1.42 -4.15
CA PRO A 48 5.02 -2.38 -3.22
C PRO A 48 6.28 -3.00 -3.84
N SER A 49 7.41 -2.88 -3.13
CA SER A 49 8.69 -3.44 -3.55
C SER A 49 8.80 -4.88 -3.05
N VAL A 50 9.08 -5.82 -3.95
CA VAL A 50 9.19 -7.25 -3.65
C VAL A 50 10.60 -7.73 -3.95
N ARG A 51 11.22 -8.45 -3.01
CA ARG A 51 12.49 -9.14 -3.21
C ARG A 51 12.21 -10.60 -3.46
N ARG A 52 12.85 -11.14 -4.51
CA ARG A 52 12.80 -12.55 -4.87
C ARG A 52 14.16 -13.18 -4.60
N SER A 53 14.19 -14.20 -3.74
CA SER A 53 15.36 -15.02 -3.50
C SER A 53 15.22 -16.35 -4.23
N LEU A 54 16.19 -16.64 -5.10
CA LEU A 54 16.27 -17.87 -5.89
C LEU A 54 17.65 -18.51 -5.68
N PRO A 55 17.75 -19.85 -5.69
CA PRO A 55 19.04 -20.52 -5.73
C PRO A 55 19.79 -20.18 -7.01
N ARG A 56 21.10 -19.92 -6.92
CA ARG A 56 21.95 -19.65 -8.10
C ARG A 56 22.16 -20.87 -8.98
N THR A 57 21.98 -22.06 -8.42
CA THR A 57 22.19 -23.34 -9.07
C THR A 57 21.07 -24.27 -8.63
N ALA A 58 20.32 -24.80 -9.60
CA ALA A 58 19.30 -25.81 -9.37
C ALA A 58 19.79 -27.14 -9.95
N ALA A 59 19.84 -28.18 -9.12
CA ALA A 59 20.10 -29.54 -9.56
C ALA A 59 18.76 -30.23 -9.84
N ARG A 60 18.66 -30.93 -10.97
CA ARG A 60 17.42 -31.62 -11.35
C ARG A 60 17.07 -32.67 -10.30
N GLY A 61 15.84 -32.62 -9.78
CA GLY A 61 15.34 -33.56 -8.78
C GLY A 61 15.77 -33.27 -7.34
N VAL A 62 16.46 -32.14 -7.09
CA VAL A 62 16.79 -31.69 -5.73
C VAL A 62 15.86 -30.53 -5.36
N PRO A 63 15.04 -30.69 -4.30
CA PRO A 63 14.15 -29.63 -3.84
C PRO A 63 14.93 -28.37 -3.49
N SER A 64 14.53 -27.23 -4.03
CA SER A 64 15.24 -25.96 -3.90
C SER A 64 14.31 -24.85 -3.41
N GLN A 65 14.73 -24.13 -2.37
CA GLN A 65 13.87 -23.13 -1.72
C GLN A 65 13.75 -21.85 -2.55
N VAL A 66 12.52 -21.33 -2.63
CA VAL A 66 12.20 -20.03 -3.22
C VAL A 66 11.44 -19.20 -2.20
N VAL A 67 11.83 -17.93 -2.08
CA VAL A 67 11.20 -16.98 -1.16
C VAL A 67 10.88 -15.70 -1.91
N LEU A 68 9.63 -15.24 -1.80
CA LEU A 68 9.22 -13.88 -2.14
C LEU A 68 8.80 -13.17 -0.85
N GLU A 69 9.35 -11.99 -0.64
CA GLU A 69 9.06 -11.16 0.52
C GLU A 69 8.95 -9.70 0.13
N GLN A 70 8.09 -8.96 0.82
CA GLN A 70 8.04 -7.51 0.69
C GLN A 70 9.32 -6.90 1.28
N VAL A 71 9.91 -5.94 0.57
CA VAL A 71 11.12 -5.22 1.03
C VAL A 71 10.77 -4.22 2.11
N VAL A 72 9.61 -3.58 1.99
CA VAL A 72 9.09 -2.59 2.92
C VAL A 72 7.61 -2.92 3.16
N PRO A 73 7.15 -2.97 4.42
CA PRO A 73 5.73 -3.13 4.71
C PRO A 73 4.95 -1.95 4.13
N VAL A 74 3.94 -2.22 3.32
CA VAL A 74 3.04 -1.18 2.83
C VAL A 74 1.80 -1.06 3.71
N SER A 75 1.24 0.14 3.80
CA SER A 75 -0.04 0.36 4.48
C SER A 75 -1.17 -0.21 3.62
N GLY A 76 -1.72 -1.36 3.99
CA GLY A 76 -2.81 -2.03 3.28
C GLY A 76 -2.62 -3.55 3.19
N SER A 77 -3.43 -4.22 2.37
CA SER A 77 -3.21 -5.63 2.03
C SER A 77 -2.46 -5.75 0.71
N VAL A 78 -1.44 -6.58 0.70
CA VAL A 78 -0.72 -7.00 -0.50
C VAL A 78 -0.92 -8.51 -0.62
N ARG A 79 -1.03 -8.98 -1.87
CA ARG A 79 -1.17 -10.40 -2.18
C ARG A 79 -0.01 -10.79 -3.10
N LEU A 80 0.92 -11.59 -2.61
CA LEU A 80 1.98 -12.18 -3.42
C LEU A 80 1.43 -13.41 -4.14
N ARG A 81 1.57 -13.46 -5.47
CA ARG A 81 1.18 -14.59 -6.31
C ARG A 81 2.36 -14.97 -7.20
N GLN A 82 2.78 -16.23 -7.16
CA GLN A 82 3.81 -16.74 -8.07
C GLN A 82 3.17 -17.73 -9.06
N PRO A 83 3.13 -17.42 -10.36
CA PRO A 83 2.73 -18.39 -11.36
C PRO A 83 3.78 -19.50 -11.41
N VAL A 84 3.31 -20.75 -11.40
CA VAL A 84 4.15 -21.96 -11.47
C VAL A 84 3.80 -22.79 -12.70
N PRO A 85 4.80 -23.37 -13.40
CA PRO A 85 4.54 -24.36 -14.43
C PRO A 85 3.88 -25.61 -13.84
N ALA A 86 3.22 -26.41 -14.68
CA ALA A 86 2.43 -27.57 -14.27
C ALA A 86 3.21 -28.61 -13.42
N ASP A 87 4.54 -28.64 -13.57
CA ASP A 87 5.42 -29.61 -12.94
C ASP A 87 5.89 -29.16 -11.54
N VAL A 88 5.46 -27.99 -11.06
CA VAL A 88 5.94 -27.36 -9.83
C VAL A 88 4.79 -27.03 -8.88
N GLY A 89 4.85 -27.55 -7.65
CA GLY A 89 3.88 -27.26 -6.60
C GLY A 89 4.34 -26.14 -5.66
N LEU A 90 3.54 -25.08 -5.54
CA LEU A 90 3.66 -24.06 -4.49
C LEU A 90 2.51 -24.21 -3.50
N HIS A 91 2.84 -24.43 -2.23
CA HIS A 91 1.86 -24.55 -1.15
C HIS A 91 2.26 -23.65 0.03
N PRO A 92 1.57 -22.50 0.24
CA PRO A 92 0.46 -21.97 -0.55
C PRO A 92 0.91 -21.35 -1.90
N SER A 93 -0.01 -21.21 -2.86
CA SER A 93 0.26 -20.52 -4.14
C SER A 93 0.21 -18.99 -4.03
N GLU A 94 -0.36 -18.50 -2.93
CA GLU A 94 -0.54 -17.09 -2.63
C GLU A 94 -0.40 -16.85 -1.13
N ALA A 95 0.21 -15.72 -0.76
CA ALA A 95 0.36 -15.29 0.62
C ALA A 95 0.47 -13.76 0.69
N ASP A 96 0.12 -13.17 1.82
CA ASP A 96 -0.01 -11.71 1.89
C ASP A 96 1.35 -11.00 2.06
N GLU A 97 2.23 -11.52 2.92
CA GLU A 97 3.50 -10.87 3.26
C GLU A 97 4.73 -11.62 2.72
N ARG A 98 4.68 -12.94 2.77
CA ARG A 98 5.79 -13.82 2.41
C ARG A 98 5.27 -15.09 1.78
N LEU A 99 5.79 -15.41 0.60
CA LEU A 99 5.48 -16.63 -0.12
C LEU A 99 6.72 -17.52 -0.12
N GLU A 100 6.58 -18.69 0.49
CA GLU A 100 7.61 -19.72 0.51
C GLU A 100 7.19 -20.89 -0.36
N GLY A 101 8.17 -21.48 -1.05
CA GLY A 101 7.95 -22.76 -1.70
C GLY A 101 9.21 -23.44 -2.14
N VAL A 102 9.00 -24.55 -2.82
CA VAL A 102 10.04 -25.49 -3.19
C VAL A 102 9.90 -25.82 -4.67
N LEU A 103 10.99 -25.64 -5.43
CA LEU A 103 11.13 -26.04 -6.83
C LEU A 103 11.85 -27.37 -6.93
#